data_AF-A0A7Y4HCG2-F1
#
_entry.id   AF-A0A7Y4HCG2-F1
#
_cell.length_a   1.000
_cell.length_b   1.000
_cell.length_c   1.000
_cell.angle_alpha   90.00
_cell.angle_beta   90.00
_cell.angle_gamma   90.00
#
_symmetry.space_group_name_H-M   'P 1'
#
loop_
_entity.id
_entity.type
_entity.pdbx_description
1 polymer ?
#
loop_
_entity_poly.entity_id
_entity_poly.type
_entity_poly.pdbx_seq_one_letter_code
_entity_poly.pdbx_strand_id
1 'polypeptide(L)'
;MARRLQAARQQKMLTERAEELTTKAKFALGEGREDLAEAALSRQVDFEAEAKKLDAVQQQAREEEQRLDDGLAALSARKRQMEDALQAYLISRREAALGGDGPTRPDRSVEKRVDAAEQAFDRAMAGAGGIGFTRADGDTINRVAEIDSMQRSATIAERLAALKAQQAA
;
A
#
# COMPACT_ATOMS: atom_id res chain seq x y z
N MET A 1 12.27 0.69 0.39
CA MET A 1 13.14 0.07 -0.65
C MET A 1 13.44 -1.43 -0.52
N ALA A 2 14.15 -1.95 0.49
CA ALA A 2 14.60 -3.36 0.49
C ALA A 2 13.44 -4.39 0.40
N ARG A 3 12.35 -4.16 1.13
CA ARG A 3 11.13 -5.00 1.07
C ARG A 3 10.46 -4.97 -0.30
N ARG A 4 10.35 -3.80 -0.94
CA ARG A 4 9.78 -3.64 -2.29
C ARG A 4 10.61 -4.38 -3.34
N LEU A 5 11.94 -4.26 -3.27
CA LEU A 5 12.83 -4.96 -4.20
C LEU A 5 12.77 -6.48 -4.03
N GLN A 6 12.71 -6.96 -2.78
CA GLN A 6 12.52 -8.39 -2.51
C GLN A 6 11.18 -8.89 -3.04
N ALA A 7 10.09 -8.16 -2.80
CA ALA A 7 8.77 -8.49 -3.34
C ALA A 7 8.76 -8.53 -4.88
N ALA A 8 9.43 -7.59 -5.55
CA ALA A 8 9.55 -7.57 -7.01
C ALA A 8 10.33 -8.76 -7.55
N ARG A 9 11.44 -9.14 -6.90
CA ARG A 9 12.20 -10.34 -7.28
C ARG A 9 11.38 -11.61 -7.08
N GLN A 10 10.65 -11.72 -5.98
CA GLN A 10 9.80 -12.86 -5.71
C GLN A 10 8.62 -12.96 -6.69
N GLN A 11 7.98 -11.83 -7.02
CA GLN A 11 6.93 -11.76 -8.03
C GLN A 11 7.46 -12.28 -9.38
N LYS A 12 8.62 -11.79 -9.83
CA LYS A 12 9.24 -12.23 -11.09
C LYS A 12 9.52 -13.74 -11.10
N MET A 13 10.06 -14.28 -10.00
CA MET A 13 10.30 -15.72 -9.88
C MET A 13 9.00 -16.52 -9.94
N LEU A 14 7.92 -16.04 -9.31
CA LEU A 14 6.61 -16.72 -9.34
C LEU A 14 5.99 -16.69 -10.73
N THR A 15 6.12 -15.58 -11.47
CA THR A 15 5.62 -15.49 -12.85
C THR A 15 6.39 -16.42 -13.78
N GLU A 16 7.72 -16.49 -13.68
CA GLU A 16 8.55 -17.42 -14.46
C GLU A 16 8.16 -18.88 -14.17
N ARG A 17 7.95 -19.23 -12.89
CA ARG A 17 7.49 -20.57 -12.50
C ARG A 17 6.08 -20.90 -13.01
N ALA A 18 5.18 -19.91 -13.08
CA ALA A 18 3.85 -20.09 -13.65
C ALA A 18 3.90 -20.37 -15.16
N GLU A 19 4.81 -19.70 -15.89
CA GLU A 19 5.06 -19.96 -17.32
C GLU A 19 5.65 -21.36 -17.55
N GLU A 20 6.59 -21.80 -16.72
CA GLU A 20 7.10 -23.17 -16.75
C GLU A 20 6.00 -24.21 -16.54
N LEU A 21 5.09 -23.98 -15.59
CA LEU A 21 3.94 -24.85 -15.33
C LEU A 21 2.98 -24.91 -16.52
N THR A 22 2.80 -23.80 -17.25
CA THR A 22 2.03 -23.78 -18.49
C THR A 22 2.66 -24.72 -19.53
N THR A 23 3.98 -24.70 -19.66
CA THR A 23 4.71 -25.58 -20.59
C THR A 23 4.57 -27.05 -20.18
N LYS A 24 4.69 -27.35 -18.88
CA LYS A 24 4.50 -28.70 -18.34
C LYS A 24 3.07 -29.20 -18.51
N ALA A 25 2.07 -28.35 -18.36
CA ALA A 25 0.66 -28.71 -18.58
C ALA A 25 0.39 -29.09 -20.04
N LYS A 26 0.94 -28.32 -20.99
CA LYS A 26 0.87 -28.66 -22.43
C LYS A 26 1.52 -29.99 -22.75
N PHE A 27 2.71 -30.24 -22.19
CA PHE A 27 3.40 -31.52 -22.37
C PHE A 27 2.57 -32.69 -21.81
N ALA A 28 2.07 -32.57 -20.58
CA ALA A 28 1.26 -33.61 -19.95
C ALA A 28 -0.03 -33.92 -20.74
N LEU A 29 -0.69 -32.90 -21.29
CA LEU A 29 -1.83 -33.12 -22.18
C LEU A 29 -1.45 -33.87 -23.46
N GLY A 30 -0.29 -33.57 -24.05
CA GLY A 30 0.21 -34.28 -25.24
C GLY A 30 0.48 -35.76 -24.98
N GLU A 31 0.86 -36.11 -23.75
CA GLU A 31 1.06 -37.49 -23.27
C GLU A 31 -0.25 -38.16 -22.81
N GLY A 32 -1.41 -37.50 -22.96
CA GLY A 32 -2.71 -38.01 -22.50
C GLY A 32 -2.89 -38.03 -20.98
N ARG A 33 -1.97 -37.37 -20.24
CA ARG A 33 -1.97 -37.28 -18.77
C ARG A 33 -2.66 -36.01 -18.29
N GLU A 34 -3.98 -35.99 -18.45
CA GLU A 34 -4.81 -34.85 -18.05
C GLU A 34 -4.77 -34.55 -16.55
N ASP A 35 -4.59 -35.58 -15.72
CA ASP A 35 -4.40 -35.48 -14.26
C ASP A 35 -3.20 -34.60 -13.90
N LEU A 36 -2.07 -34.78 -14.60
CA LEU A 36 -0.87 -33.97 -14.38
C LEU A 36 -1.02 -32.57 -14.94
N ALA A 37 -1.74 -32.41 -16.05
CA ALA A 37 -2.01 -31.09 -16.61
C ALA A 37 -2.89 -30.26 -15.66
N GLU A 38 -3.92 -30.87 -15.08
CA GLU A 38 -4.77 -30.23 -14.07
C GLU A 38 -3.97 -29.84 -12.83
N ALA A 39 -3.10 -30.74 -12.33
CA ALA A 39 -2.22 -30.43 -11.20
C ALA A 39 -1.26 -29.27 -11.50
N ALA A 40 -0.68 -29.23 -12.70
CA ALA A 40 0.21 -28.15 -13.13
C ALA A 40 -0.53 -26.80 -13.23
N LEU A 41 -1.73 -26.78 -13.83
CA LEU A 41 -2.59 -25.60 -13.92
C LEU A 41 -3.06 -25.13 -12.54
N SER A 42 -3.38 -26.05 -11.63
CA SER A 42 -3.75 -25.73 -10.25
C SER A 42 -2.62 -24.99 -9.53
N ARG A 43 -1.38 -25.47 -9.68
CA ARG A 43 -0.21 -24.81 -9.10
C ARG A 43 0.11 -23.48 -9.78
N GLN A 44 -0.15 -23.37 -11.07
CA GLN A 44 0.01 -22.13 -11.82
C GLN A 44 -0.92 -21.04 -11.27
N VAL A 45 -2.20 -21.38 -11.04
CA VAL A 45 -3.19 -20.44 -10.47
C VAL A 45 -2.75 -19.95 -9.09
N ASP A 46 -2.19 -20.82 -8.25
CA ASP A 46 -1.62 -20.41 -6.95
C ASP A 46 -0.50 -19.40 -7.09
N PHE A 47 0.47 -19.66 -7.97
CA PHE A 47 1.61 -18.76 -8.18
C PHE A 47 1.17 -17.41 -8.75
N GLU A 48 0.19 -17.39 -9.66
CA GLU A 48 -0.38 -16.15 -10.16
C GLU A 48 -1.13 -15.36 -9.08
N ALA A 49 -1.86 -16.04 -8.20
CA ALA A 49 -2.54 -15.39 -7.07
C ALA A 49 -1.52 -14.80 -6.07
N GLU A 50 -0.45 -15.52 -5.77
CA GLU A 50 0.66 -15.02 -4.94
C GLU A 50 1.37 -13.82 -5.59
N ALA A 51 1.64 -13.89 -6.90
CA ALA A 51 2.24 -12.79 -7.66
C ALA A 51 1.37 -11.53 -7.64
N LYS A 52 0.04 -11.67 -7.77
CA LYS A 52 -0.91 -10.55 -7.65
C LYS A 52 -0.91 -9.92 -6.26
N LYS A 53 -0.82 -10.73 -5.20
CA LYS A 53 -0.70 -10.20 -3.82
C LYS A 53 0.59 -9.40 -3.64
N LEU A 54 1.71 -9.90 -4.18
CA LEU A 54 2.99 -9.18 -4.13
C LEU A 54 2.96 -7.89 -4.95
N ASP A 55 2.21 -7.84 -6.06
CA ASP A 55 1.99 -6.61 -6.82
C ASP A 55 1.26 -5.55 -5.98
N ALA A 56 0.17 -5.93 -5.30
CA ALA A 56 -0.56 -5.03 -4.41
C ALA A 56 0.34 -4.50 -3.28
N VAL A 57 1.16 -5.35 -2.67
CA VAL A 57 2.15 -4.93 -1.64
C VAL A 57 3.16 -3.94 -2.21
N GLN A 58 3.61 -4.13 -3.46
CA GLN A 58 4.51 -3.17 -4.09
C GLN A 58 3.86 -1.83 -4.37
N GLN A 59 2.59 -1.80 -4.80
CA GLN A 59 1.88 -0.54 -5.02
C GLN A 59 1.69 0.23 -3.71
N GLN A 60 1.26 -0.46 -2.65
CA GLN A 60 1.16 0.14 -1.31
C GLN A 60 2.49 0.71 -0.84
N ALA A 61 3.59 -0.03 -1.03
CA ALA A 61 4.93 0.45 -0.66
C ALA A 61 5.36 1.68 -1.48
N ARG A 62 4.94 1.79 -2.76
CA ARG A 62 5.22 2.98 -3.59
C ARG A 62 4.41 4.19 -3.13
N GLU A 63 3.15 3.99 -2.80
CA GLU A 63 2.30 5.06 -2.27
C GLU A 63 2.84 5.58 -0.92
N GLU A 64 3.31 4.67 -0.06
CA GLU A 64 3.93 5.04 1.22
C GLU A 64 5.26 5.78 0.99
N GLU A 65 6.12 5.30 0.08
CA GLU A 65 7.36 5.99 -0.32
C GLU A 65 7.05 7.44 -0.79
N GLN A 66 6.05 7.62 -1.66
CA GLN A 66 5.65 8.95 -2.15
C GLN A 66 5.13 9.86 -1.02
N ARG A 67 4.29 9.34 -0.12
CA ARG A 67 3.76 10.13 1.01
C ARG A 67 4.88 10.59 1.95
N LEU A 68 5.87 9.73 2.20
CA LEU A 68 7.03 10.09 3.01
C LEU A 68 7.88 11.16 2.34
N ASP A 69 8.10 11.05 1.03
CA ASP A 69 8.86 12.04 0.25
C ASP A 69 8.17 13.41 0.24
N ASP A 70 6.85 13.44 0.04
CA ASP A 70 6.05 14.67 0.11
C ASP A 70 6.12 15.28 1.52
N GLY A 71 6.04 14.44 2.56
CA GLY A 71 6.20 14.86 3.96
C GLY A 71 7.58 15.45 4.25
N LEU A 72 8.65 14.83 3.74
CA LEU A 72 10.02 15.34 3.87
C LEU A 72 10.19 16.69 3.16
N ALA A 73 9.59 16.85 1.98
CA ALA A 73 9.60 18.12 1.25
C ALA A 73 8.89 19.22 2.05
N ALA A 74 7.71 18.92 2.60
CA ALA A 74 6.95 19.86 3.43
C ALA A 74 7.71 20.26 4.71
N LEU A 75 8.30 19.29 5.41
CA LEU A 75 9.11 19.55 6.61
C LEU A 75 10.36 20.39 6.29
N SER A 76 11.03 20.09 5.17
CA SER A 76 12.20 20.85 4.73
C SER A 76 11.85 22.29 4.37
N ALA A 77 10.71 22.51 3.69
CA ALA A 77 10.20 23.84 3.39
C ALA A 77 9.83 24.59 4.68
N ARG A 78 9.16 23.93 5.63
CA ARG A 78 8.81 24.53 6.92
C ARG A 78 10.04 24.91 7.74
N LYS A 79 11.07 24.06 7.75
CA LYS A 79 12.35 24.35 8.38
C LYS A 79 12.97 25.62 7.82
N ARG A 80 13.05 25.76 6.49
CA ARG A 80 13.58 26.97 5.83
C ARG A 80 12.78 28.22 6.21
N GLN A 81 11.44 28.14 6.18
CA GLN A 81 10.59 29.27 6.60
C GLN A 81 10.85 29.68 8.05
N MET A 82 11.07 28.73 8.95
CA MET A 82 11.38 29.01 10.35
C MET A 82 12.78 29.60 10.53
N GLU A 83 13.76 29.14 9.76
CA GLU A 83 15.12 29.70 9.73
C GLU A 83 15.09 31.16 9.23
N ASP A 84 14.35 31.44 8.17
CA ASP A 84 14.16 32.80 7.65
C ASP A 84 13.47 33.72 8.68
N ALA A 85 12.40 33.23 9.33
CA ALA A 85 11.71 33.96 10.37
C ALA A 85 12.61 34.24 11.59
N LEU A 86 13.46 33.28 11.96
CA LEU A 86 14.44 33.46 13.02
C LEU A 86 15.48 34.51 12.64
N GLN A 87 16.00 34.50 11.41
CA GLN A 87 16.94 35.53 10.95
C GLN A 87 16.30 36.92 10.95
N ALA A 88 15.09 37.06 10.43
CA ALA A 88 14.34 38.32 10.46
C ALA A 88 14.13 38.82 11.90
N TYR A 89 13.77 37.93 12.82
CA TYR A 89 13.64 38.26 14.24
C TYR A 89 14.97 38.74 14.84
N LEU A 90 16.09 38.05 14.58
CA LEU A 90 17.41 38.45 15.07
C LEU A 90 17.89 39.80 14.51
N ILE A 91 17.51 40.14 13.27
CA ILE A 91 17.77 41.46 12.67
C ILE A 91 16.91 42.52 13.38
N SER A 92 15.60 42.30 13.48
CA SER A 92 14.67 43.25 14.12
C SER A 92 15.06 43.54 15.58
N ARG A 93 15.53 42.52 16.32
CA ARG A 93 15.98 42.69 17.70
C ARG A 93 17.27 43.51 17.79
N ARG A 94 18.18 43.37 16.82
CA ARG A 94 19.39 44.21 16.74
C ARG A 94 19.05 45.65 16.40
N GLU A 95 18.12 45.88 15.47
CA GLU A 95 17.64 47.21 15.12
C GLU A 95 16.89 47.88 16.29
N ALA A 96 16.03 47.14 16.99
CA ALA A 96 15.35 47.62 18.20
C ALA A 96 16.30 47.87 19.39
N ALA A 97 17.46 47.21 19.45
CA ALA A 97 18.49 47.54 20.44
C ALA A 97 19.25 48.84 20.10
N LEU A 98 19.20 49.28 18.84
CA LEU A 98 19.81 50.52 18.35
C LEU A 98 18.82 51.71 18.32
N GLY A 99 17.50 51.44 18.33
CA GLY A 99 16.43 52.45 18.40
C GLY A 99 15.63 52.35 19.69
N GLY A 100 15.70 53.38 20.55
CA GLY A 100 15.09 53.40 21.87
C GLY A 100 13.54 53.34 21.91
N ASP A 101 13.07 52.47 22.80
CA ASP A 101 11.85 52.41 23.63
C ASP A 101 10.43 52.58 23.03
N GLY A 102 9.55 51.66 23.44
CA GLY A 102 8.10 51.68 23.22
C GLY A 102 7.44 50.32 23.55
N PRO A 103 6.70 50.17 24.67
CA PRO A 103 6.16 48.88 25.08
C PRO A 103 4.82 48.59 24.38
N THR A 104 4.80 47.66 23.41
CA THR A 104 3.55 47.04 22.95
C THR A 104 3.25 45.79 23.77
N ARG A 105 2.23 45.93 24.62
CA ARG A 105 1.58 44.89 25.44
C ARG A 105 1.32 43.61 24.61
N PRO A 106 1.65 42.39 25.09
CA PRO A 106 1.28 41.16 24.41
C PRO A 106 -0.24 41.01 24.39
N ASP A 107 -0.75 40.83 23.18
CA ASP A 107 -2.17 40.82 22.87
C ASP A 107 -2.78 39.46 23.25
N ARG A 108 -3.83 39.48 24.08
CA ARG A 108 -4.68 38.34 24.49
C ARG A 108 -5.30 37.57 23.31
N SER A 109 -5.06 38.03 22.08
CA SER A 109 -5.48 37.39 20.84
C SER A 109 -4.64 36.17 20.46
N VAL A 110 -3.36 36.10 20.88
CA VAL A 110 -2.48 34.97 20.55
C VAL A 110 -2.85 33.73 21.35
N GLU A 111 -3.12 33.88 22.65
CA GLU A 111 -3.55 32.79 23.54
C GLU A 111 -4.85 32.16 23.05
N LYS A 112 -5.85 32.97 22.66
CA LYS A 112 -7.11 32.49 22.09
C LYS A 112 -6.95 31.73 20.77
N ARG A 113 -5.94 32.08 19.97
CA ARG A 113 -5.65 31.38 18.70
C ARG A 113 -5.00 30.02 18.96
N VAL A 114 -4.19 29.91 20.02
CA VAL A 114 -3.59 28.64 20.43
C VAL A 114 -4.65 27.70 21.00
N ASP A 115 -5.52 28.18 21.89
CA ASP A 115 -6.61 27.37 22.46
C ASP A 115 -7.58 26.85 21.38
N ALA A 116 -7.88 27.68 20.38
CA ALA A 116 -8.74 27.28 19.26
C ALA A 116 -8.09 26.21 18.37
N ALA A 117 -6.75 26.27 18.23
CA ALA A 117 -5.99 25.28 17.46
C ALA A 117 -5.89 23.94 18.21
N GLU A 118 -5.70 23.95 19.53
CA GLU A 118 -5.70 22.72 20.35
C GLU A 118 -7.06 22.02 20.33
N GLN A 119 -8.17 22.75 20.48
CA GLN A 119 -9.51 22.17 20.42
C GLN A 119 -9.90 21.62 19.04
N ALA A 120 -9.32 22.16 17.96
CA ALA A 120 -9.52 21.63 16.61
C ALA A 120 -8.73 20.32 16.42
N PHE A 121 -7.52 20.25 16.98
CA PHE A 121 -6.68 19.05 16.97
C PHE A 121 -7.31 17.90 17.77
N ASP A 122 -7.80 18.17 18.99
CA ASP A 122 -8.44 17.15 19.84
C ASP A 122 -9.71 16.56 19.19
N ARG A 123 -10.49 17.39 18.47
CA ARG A 123 -11.66 16.93 17.72
C ARG A 123 -11.29 16.06 16.52
N ALA A 124 -10.20 16.39 15.82
CA ALA A 124 -9.70 15.59 14.71
C ALA A 124 -9.18 14.22 15.20
N MET A 125 -8.56 14.17 16.37
CA MET A 125 -8.06 12.93 16.98
C MET A 125 -9.19 12.06 17.56
N ALA A 126 -10.22 12.66 18.17
CA ALA A 126 -11.37 11.92 18.71
C ALA A 126 -12.29 11.35 17.61
N GLY A 127 -12.39 12.01 16.45
CA GLY A 127 -13.20 11.55 15.32
C GLY A 127 -12.60 10.40 14.51
N ALA A 128 -11.30 10.10 14.69
CA ALA A 128 -10.58 9.09 13.91
C ALA A 128 -10.63 7.67 14.51
N GLY A 129 -11.11 7.52 15.75
CA GLY A 129 -11.12 6.24 16.47
C GLY A 129 -12.50 5.58 16.50
N GLY A 130 -12.95 4.96 15.41
CA GLY A 130 -14.24 4.28 15.47
C GLY A 130 -14.73 3.61 14.19
N ILE A 131 -13.92 2.77 13.55
CA ILE A 131 -14.46 1.77 12.61
C ILE A 131 -14.50 0.44 13.34
N GLY A 132 -15.69 0.09 13.83
CA GLY A 132 -15.97 -1.20 14.46
C GLY A 132 -15.89 -2.31 13.41
N PHE A 133 -14.86 -3.14 13.50
CA PHE A 133 -14.87 -4.45 12.85
C PHE A 133 -15.81 -5.36 13.65
N THR A 134 -17.01 -5.63 13.12
CA THR A 134 -17.82 -6.76 13.60
C THR A 134 -17.05 -8.04 13.34
N ARG A 135 -16.83 -8.83 14.39
CA ARG A 135 -16.20 -10.15 14.32
C ARG A 135 -17.05 -11.04 13.41
N ALA A 136 -16.57 -11.35 12.21
CA ALA A 136 -17.28 -12.23 11.28
C ALA A 136 -17.47 -13.62 11.90
N ASP A 137 -18.67 -14.18 11.78
CA ASP A 137 -18.99 -15.55 12.22
C ASP A 137 -18.15 -16.58 11.45
N GLY A 138 -17.60 -17.56 12.18
CA GLY A 138 -16.73 -18.60 11.60
C GLY A 138 -17.40 -19.41 10.48
N ASP A 139 -18.73 -19.61 10.56
CA ASP A 139 -19.50 -20.27 9.50
C ASP A 139 -19.52 -19.46 8.19
N THR A 140 -19.58 -18.13 8.29
CA THR A 140 -19.54 -17.25 7.11
C THR A 140 -18.16 -17.29 6.45
N ILE A 141 -17.09 -17.32 7.25
CA ILE A 141 -15.71 -17.45 6.75
C ILE A 141 -15.53 -18.76 5.98
N ASN A 142 -16.05 -19.87 6.49
CA ASN A 142 -15.94 -21.18 5.85
C ASN A 142 -16.70 -21.23 4.51
N ARG A 143 -17.91 -20.67 4.45
CA ARG A 143 -18.71 -20.62 3.20
C ARG A 143 -18.03 -19.76 2.13
N VAL A 144 -17.40 -18.65 2.52
CA VAL A 144 -16.61 -17.83 1.58
C VAL A 144 -15.40 -18.60 1.07
N ALA A 145 -14.69 -19.33 1.94
CA ALA A 145 -13.57 -20.17 1.53
C ALA A 145 -14.00 -21.30 0.57
N GLU A 146 -15.20 -21.87 0.75
CA GLU A 146 -15.77 -22.85 -0.17
C GLU A 146 -16.05 -22.24 -1.56
N ILE A 147 -16.64 -21.04 -1.60
CA ILE A 147 -16.86 -20.30 -2.86
C ILE A 147 -15.53 -20.03 -3.57
N ASP A 148 -14.50 -19.59 -2.85
CA ASP A 148 -13.17 -19.34 -3.41
C ASP A 148 -12.57 -20.62 -4.00
N SER A 149 -12.77 -21.77 -3.33
CA SER A 149 -12.32 -23.08 -3.83
C SER A 149 -13.04 -23.47 -5.13
N MET A 150 -14.35 -23.20 -5.23
CA MET A 150 -15.15 -23.49 -6.41
C MET A 150 -14.75 -22.60 -7.60
N GLN A 151 -14.54 -21.30 -7.36
CA GLN A 151 -14.07 -20.37 -8.38
C GLN A 151 -12.69 -20.77 -8.91
N ARG A 152 -11.81 -21.22 -8.01
CA ARG A 152 -10.50 -21.75 -8.38
C ARG A 152 -10.63 -22.99 -9.27
N SER A 153 -11.44 -23.98 -8.88
CA SER A 153 -11.63 -25.19 -9.69
C SER A 153 -12.23 -24.86 -11.06
N ALA A 154 -13.18 -23.92 -11.14
CA ALA A 154 -13.76 -23.49 -12.40
C ALA A 154 -12.71 -22.85 -13.33
N THR A 155 -11.83 -22.00 -12.78
CA THR A 155 -10.73 -21.38 -13.53
C THR A 155 -9.76 -22.42 -14.09
N ILE A 156 -9.44 -23.44 -13.30
CA ILE A 156 -8.55 -24.54 -13.73
C ILE A 156 -9.21 -25.32 -14.87
N ALA A 157 -10.49 -25.67 -14.73
CA ALA A 157 -11.23 -26.40 -15.75
C ALA A 157 -11.33 -25.62 -17.07
N GLU A 158 -11.59 -24.31 -17.01
CA GLU A 158 -11.63 -23.44 -18.18
C GLU A 158 -10.28 -23.41 -18.91
N ARG A 159 -9.17 -23.26 -18.17
CA ARG A 159 -7.82 -23.26 -18.75
C ARG A 159 -7.46 -24.60 -19.38
N LEU A 160 -7.84 -25.71 -18.72
CA LEU A 160 -7.61 -27.05 -19.25
C LEU A 160 -8.38 -27.25 -20.56
N ALA A 161 -9.64 -26.84 -20.62
CA ALA A 161 -10.45 -26.89 -21.84
C ALA A 161 -9.84 -26.04 -22.97
N ALA A 162 -9.37 -24.82 -22.66
CA ALA A 162 -8.72 -23.95 -23.61
C ALA A 162 -7.41 -24.56 -24.16
N LEU A 163 -6.59 -25.19 -23.31
CA LEU A 163 -5.37 -25.88 -23.77
C LEU A 163 -5.68 -27.08 -24.65
N LYS A 164 -6.70 -27.87 -24.32
CA LYS A 164 -7.15 -28.99 -25.16
C LYS A 164 -7.64 -28.50 -26.54
N ALA A 165 -8.41 -27.42 -26.57
CA ALA A 165 -8.87 -26.81 -27.82
C ALA A 165 -7.70 -26.32 -28.68
N GLN A 166 -6.64 -25.78 -28.07
CA GLN A 166 -5.41 -25.38 -28.78
C GLN A 166 -4.58 -26.56 -29.31
N GLN A 167 -4.71 -27.76 -28.73
CA GLN A 167 -4.01 -28.96 -29.20
C GLN A 167 -4.78 -29.73 -30.27
N ALA A 168 -6.11 -29.58 -30.28
CA ALA A 168 -6.98 -30.18 -31.29
C ALA A 168 -7.08 -29.36 -32.58
N ALA A 169 -6.62 -28.11 -32.57
CA ALA A 169 -6.56 -27.19 -33.71
C ALA A 169 -5.19 -27.27 -34.41
#